data_AF-A0A924Z3W7-F1
#
_entry.id   AF-A0A924Z3W7-F1
#
_cell.length_a   1.000
_cell.length_b   1.000
_cell.length_c   1.000
_cell.angle_alpha   90.00
_cell.angle_beta   90.00
_cell.angle_gamma   90.00
#
_symmetry.space_group_name_H-M   'P 1'
#
loop_
_entity.id
_entity.type
_entity.pdbx_description
1 polymer ?
#
loop_
_entity_poly.entity_id
_entity_poly.type
_entity_poly.pdbx_seq_one_letter_code
_entity_poly.pdbx_strand_id
1 'polypeptide(L)' 'MTIAVGRAQPTRGVFDALDDWLKRDRFVFIGWSGLLLFPCAFMAVGGWM' A
#
# COMPACT_ATOMS: atom_id res chain seq x y z
N MET A 1 18.34 -30.82 20.97
CA MET A 1 17.39 -29.97 21.73
C MET A 1 17.17 -28.71 20.93
N THR A 2 16.20 -28.72 20.01
CA THR A 2 15.89 -27.58 19.15
C THR A 2 14.61 -26.95 19.66
N ILE A 3 14.77 -25.78 20.28
CA ILE A 3 13.66 -25.00 20.82
C ILE A 3 12.97 -24.37 19.61
N ALA A 4 11.79 -24.86 19.26
CA ALA A 4 10.93 -24.20 18.30
C ALA A 4 10.44 -22.89 18.93
N VAL A 5 11.13 -21.79 18.66
CA VAL A 5 10.61 -20.44 18.90
C VAL A 5 9.34 -20.33 18.06
N GLY A 6 8.19 -20.48 18.73
CA GLY A 6 6.90 -20.20 18.14
C GLY A 6 6.93 -18.76 17.65
N ARG A 7 6.84 -18.56 16.33
CA ARG A 7 6.65 -17.23 15.76
C ARG A 7 5.41 -16.64 16.43
N ALA A 8 5.60 -15.59 17.23
CA ALA A 8 4.51 -14.72 17.61
C ALA A 8 3.82 -14.31 16.31
N GLN A 9 2.56 -14.72 16.14
CA GLN A 9 1.77 -14.29 14.99
C GLN A 9 1.81 -12.77 15.00
N PRO A 10 2.39 -12.10 13.99
CA PRO A 10 2.26 -10.65 13.92
C PRO A 10 0.76 -10.38 13.83
N THR A 11 0.21 -9.70 14.83
CA THR A 11 -1.16 -9.22 14.78
C THR A 11 -1.26 -8.37 13.53
N ARG A 12 -1.83 -8.92 12.45
CA ARG A 12 -2.05 -8.21 11.18
C ARG A 12 -2.84 -6.95 11.50
N GLY A 13 -2.13 -5.84 11.59
CA GLY A 13 -2.72 -4.56 11.90
C GLY A 13 -3.55 -4.08 10.72
N VAL A 14 -4.45 -3.13 10.98
CA VAL A 14 -5.15 -2.39 9.91
C VAL A 14 -4.14 -1.77 8.93
N PHE A 15 -2.95 -1.41 9.42
CA PHE A 15 -1.86 -0.89 8.59
C PHE A 15 -1.31 -1.91 7.59
N ASP A 16 -1.10 -3.17 7.99
CA ASP A 16 -0.67 -4.25 7.07
C ASP A 16 -1.72 -4.51 6.00
N ALA A 17 -3.00 -4.52 6.38
CA ALA A 17 -4.09 -4.70 5.41
C ALA A 17 -4.16 -3.55 4.40
N LEU A 18 -3.85 -2.33 4.82
CA LEU A 18 -3.83 -1.14 3.98
C LEU A 18 -2.61 -1.15 3.04
N ASP A 19 -1.44 -1.54 3.54
CA ASP A 19 -0.21 -1.72 2.75
C ASP A 19 -0.39 -2.80 1.67
N ASP A 20 -0.94 -3.96 2.03
CA ASP A 20 -1.25 -5.06 1.11
C ASP A 20 -2.24 -4.61 0.02
N TRP A 21 -3.27 -3.84 0.39
CA TRP A 21 -4.24 -3.32 -0.58
C TRP A 21 -3.60 -2.29 -1.52
N LEU A 22 -2.74 -1.42 -1.00
CA LEU A 22 -2.12 -0.35 -1.76
C LEU A 22 -1.09 -0.87 -2.76
N LYS A 23 -0.37 -1.94 -2.39
CA LYS A 23 0.61 -2.64 -3.24
C LYS A 23 0.01 -3.74 -4.11
N ARG A 24 -1.31 -3.97 -4.04
CA ARG A 24 -1.97 -5.00 -4.82
C ARG A 24 -1.78 -4.77 -6.31
N ASP A 25 -1.35 -5.81 -7.01
CA ASP A 25 -1.22 -5.81 -8.47
C ASP A 25 -2.61 -5.66 -9.11
N ARG A 26 -2.89 -4.44 -9.57
CA ARG A 26 -4.11 -4.04 -10.28
C ARG A 26 -3.69 -3.29 -11.53
N PHE A 27 -4.60 -3.18 -12.51
CA PHE A 27 -4.33 -2.54 -13.81
C PHE A 27 -3.63 -1.19 -13.71
N VAL A 28 -3.91 -0.41 -12.66
CA VAL A 28 -3.16 0.82 -12.32
C VAL A 28 -2.53 0.67 -10.95
N PHE A 29 -1.23 0.42 -10.86
CA PHE A 29 -0.55 0.36 -9.57
C PHE A 29 -0.67 1.69 -8.81
N ILE A 30 -1.07 1.64 -7.53
CA ILE A 30 -1.18 2.83 -6.68
C ILE A 30 0.10 2.97 -5.86
N GLY A 31 0.38 2.00 -4.97
CA GLY A 31 1.49 2.12 -4.01
C GLY A 31 1.39 3.37 -3.13
N TRP A 32 2.38 3.58 -2.26
CA TRP A 32 2.43 4.78 -1.41
C TRP A 32 2.66 6.06 -2.21
N SER A 33 3.38 5.98 -3.32
CA SER A 33 3.60 7.09 -4.25
C SER A 33 2.33 7.53 -4.96
N GLY A 34 1.42 6.60 -5.28
CA GLY A 34 0.16 6.88 -5.96
C GLY A 34 -0.74 7.82 -5.17
N LEU A 35 -0.69 7.73 -3.83
CA LEU A 35 -1.51 8.57 -2.95
C LEU A 35 -1.26 10.07 -3.19
N LEU A 36 -0.03 10.45 -3.53
CA LEU A 36 0.34 11.82 -3.88
C LEU A 36 0.26 12.07 -5.40
N LEU A 37 0.64 11.07 -6.21
CA LEU A 37 0.68 11.18 -7.67
C LEU A 37 -0.70 11.42 -8.28
N PHE A 38 -1.73 10.67 -7.86
CA PHE A 38 -3.09 10.80 -8.40
C PHE A 38 -3.70 12.19 -8.20
N PRO A 39 -3.72 12.78 -6.99
CA PRO A 39 -4.30 14.11 -6.81
C PRO A 39 -3.48 15.19 -7.54
N CYS A 40 -2.15 15.12 -7.51
CA CYS A 40 -1.31 16.08 -8.23
C CYS A 40 -1.48 16.00 -9.74
N ALA A 41 -1.47 14.79 -10.31
CA ALA A 41 -1.68 14.60 -11.75
C ALA A 41 -3.09 15.05 -12.16
N PHE A 42 -4.11 14.74 -11.36
CA PHE A 42 -5.48 15.17 -11.65
C PHE A 42 -5.63 16.69 -11.65
N MET A 43 -5.09 17.39 -10.63
CA MET A 43 -5.11 18.86 -10.60
C MET A 43 -4.28 19.48 -11.73
N ALA A 44 -3.10 18.94 -12.02
CA ALA A 44 -2.23 19.47 -13.08
C ALA A 44 -2.87 19.32 -14.47
N VAL A 45 -3.48 18.17 -14.76
CA VAL A 45 -4.20 17.94 -16.02
C VAL A 45 -5.48 18.77 -16.06
N GLY A 46 -6.25 18.81 -14.99
CA GLY A 46 -7.51 19.58 -14.93
C GLY A 46 -7.31 21.10 -14.96
N GLY A 47 -6.15 21.61 -14.53
CA GLY A 47 -5.80 23.02 -14.70
C GLY A 47 -5.21 23.36 -16.07
N TRP A 48 -4.83 22.36 -16.86
CA TRP A 48 -4.26 22.54 -18.19
C TRP A 48 -5.31 22.41 -19.31
N MET A 49 -6.36 21.61 -19.09
CA MET A 49 -7.54 21.49 -19.96
C MET A 49 -8.51 22.66 -19.76
#